data_AF-A0A0F8YCM3-F1
#
_entry.id   AF-A0A0F8YCM3-F1
#
_cell.length_a   1.000
_cell.length_b   1.000
_cell.length_c   1.000
_cell.angle_alpha   90.00
_cell.angle_beta   90.00
_cell.angle_gamma   90.00
#
_symmetry.space_group_name_H-M   'P 1'
#
loop_
_entity.id
_entity.type
_entity.pdbx_description
1 polymer ?
#
loop_
_entity_poly.entity_id
_entity_poly.type
_entity_poly.pdbx_seq_one_letter_code
_entity_poly.pdbx_strand_id
1 'polypeptide(L)' 'MARGKYLSLEEARKGGTIKRFCKEHPSKGDWNQFDRLFEAMAEPALKLKQKPKRRKL' A
#
# COMPACT_ATOMS: atom_id res chain seq x y z
N MET A 1 -22.41 13.16 20.30
CA MET A 1 -22.08 13.81 19.02
C MET A 1 -22.40 12.82 17.91
N ALA A 2 -23.40 13.11 17.06
CA ALA A 2 -23.65 12.31 15.88
C ALA A 2 -22.47 12.51 14.92
N ARG A 3 -21.68 11.46 14.68
CA ARG A 3 -20.61 11.53 13.68
C ARG A 3 -21.29 11.65 12.33
N GLY A 4 -21.23 12.83 11.72
CA GLY A 4 -21.78 13.05 10.38
C GLY A 4 -21.22 12.04 9.38
N LYS A 5 -21.89 11.90 8.23
CA LYS A 5 -21.53 10.95 7.16
C LYS A 5 -20.02 10.98 6.90
N TYR A 6 -19.35 9.85 7.11
CA TYR A 6 -17.93 9.69 6.80
C TYR A 6 -17.70 9.88 5.31
N LEU A 7 -16.62 10.57 4.96
CA LEU A 7 -16.25 10.77 3.57
C LEU A 7 -15.74 9.43 3.01
N SER A 8 -16.28 8.97 1.89
CA SER A 8 -15.70 7.81 1.21
C SER A 8 -14.42 8.20 0.45
N LEU A 9 -13.53 7.24 0.21
CA LEU A 9 -12.30 7.47 -0.55
C LEU A 9 -12.58 7.97 -1.99
N GLU A 10 -13.67 7.49 -2.61
CA GLU A 10 -14.07 7.93 -3.94
C GLU A 10 -14.57 9.38 -3.96
N GLU A 11 -15.42 9.76 -3.00
CA GLU A 11 -15.87 11.15 -2.83
C GLU A 11 -14.68 12.07 -2.54
N ALA A 12 -13.72 11.61 -1.72
CA ALA A 12 -12.52 12.36 -1.38
C ALA A 12 -11.60 12.60 -2.58
N ARG A 13 -11.45 11.61 -3.47
CA ARG A 13 -10.66 11.72 -4.71
C ARG A 13 -11.30 12.71 -5.69
N LYS A 14 -12.62 12.59 -5.91
CA LYS A 14 -13.35 13.46 -6.86
C LYS A 14 -13.45 14.90 -6.35
N GLY A 15 -13.61 15.10 -5.05
CA GLY A 15 -13.78 16.40 -4.43
C GLY A 15 -12.49 17.08 -3.94
N GLY A 16 -11.31 16.53 -4.21
CA GLY A 16 -10.03 17.10 -3.76
C GLY A 16 -9.85 17.15 -2.23
N THR A 17 -10.65 16.38 -1.48
CA THR A 17 -10.72 16.40 -0.01
C THR A 17 -9.99 15.21 0.63
N ILE A 18 -9.04 14.60 -0.09
CA ILE A 18 -8.25 13.44 0.37
C ILE A 18 -7.58 13.66 1.74
N LYS A 19 -7.14 14.90 2.04
CA LYS A 19 -6.54 15.25 3.32
C LYS A 19 -7.51 15.05 4.50
N ARG A 20 -8.79 15.37 4.30
CA ARG A 20 -9.83 15.17 5.32
C ARG A 20 -10.11 13.68 5.54
N PHE A 21 -10.18 12.91 4.45
CA PHE A 21 -10.31 11.45 4.51
C PHE A 21 -9.19 10.80 5.33
N CYS A 22 -7.92 11.15 5.06
CA CYS A 22 -6.79 10.59 5.82
C CYS A 22 -6.81 10.97 7.31
N LYS A 23 -7.35 12.16 7.66
CA LYS A 23 -7.48 12.59 9.06
C LYS A 23 -8.60 11.84 9.80
N GLU A 24 -9.69 11.54 9.10
CA GLU A 24 -10.83 10.77 9.65
C GLU A 24 -10.54 9.26 9.71
N HIS A 25 -9.66 8.76 8.84
CA HIS A 25 -9.25 7.36 8.74
C HIS A 25 -7.73 7.19 8.91
N PRO A 26 -7.17 7.46 10.10
CA PRO A 26 -5.76 7.20 10.36
C PRO A 26 -5.52 5.69 10.35
N SER A 27 -4.71 5.21 9.41
CA SER A 27 -4.20 3.84 9.44
C SER A 27 -2.95 3.78 10.31
N LYS A 28 -2.86 2.76 11.15
CA LYS A 28 -1.59 2.38 11.79
C LYS A 28 -0.88 1.45 10.81
N GLY A 29 0.34 1.80 10.41
CA GLY A 29 1.12 1.01 9.47
C GLY A 29 2.61 1.16 9.69
N ASP A 30 3.36 0.14 9.27
CA ASP A 30 4.82 0.17 9.18
C ASP A 30 5.22 0.57 7.76
N TRP A 31 5.83 1.75 7.64
CA TRP A 31 6.30 2.28 6.37
C TRP A 31 7.27 1.34 5.67
N ASN A 32 8.17 0.69 6.42
CA ASN A 32 9.16 -0.22 5.84
C ASN A 32 8.51 -1.48 5.25
N GLN A 33 7.42 -1.96 5.85
CA GLN A 33 6.68 -3.11 5.32
C GLN A 33 5.88 -2.73 4.07
N PHE A 34 5.31 -1.53 4.05
CA PHE A 34 4.61 -1.01 2.89
C PHE A 34 5.55 -0.84 1.70
N ASP A 35 6.72 -0.23 1.89
CA ASP A 35 7.69 0.01 0.82
C ASP A 35 8.19 -1.31 0.22
N ARG A 36 8.52 -2.31 1.07
CA ARG A 36 8.89 -3.65 0.59
C ARG A 36 7.80 -4.31 -0.26
N LEU A 37 6.54 -4.17 0.15
CA LEU A 37 5.42 -4.70 -0.59
C LEU A 37 5.23 -3.97 -1.93
N PHE A 38 5.35 -2.63 -1.91
CA PHE A 38 5.24 -1.81 -3.10
C PHE A 38 6.33 -2.15 -4.12
N GLU A 39 7.58 -2.27 -3.68
CA GLU A 39 8.70 -2.72 -4.52
C GLU A 39 8.47 -4.12 -5.09
N ALA A 40 8.01 -5.07 -4.26
CA ALA A 40 7.70 -6.43 -4.70
C ALA A 40 6.55 -6.49 -5.73
N MET A 41 5.55 -5.60 -5.61
CA MET A 41 4.47 -5.48 -6.60
C MET A 41 4.90 -4.76 -7.87
N ALA A 42 5.85 -3.81 -7.77
CA ALA A 42 6.37 -3.06 -8.90
C ALA A 42 7.40 -3.85 -9.72
N GLU A 43 8.08 -4.84 -9.13
CA GLU A 43 8.95 -5.74 -9.89
C GLU A 43 8.10 -6.63 -10.83
N PRO A 44 8.32 -6.57 -12.16
CA PRO A 44 7.73 -7.54 -13.07
C PRO A 44 8.24 -8.93 -12.67
N ALA A 45 7.39 -9.96 -12.78
CA ALA A 45 7.59 -11.35 -12.35
C ALA A 45 8.77 -12.11 -13.03
N LEU A 46 9.84 -11.44 -13.43
CA LEU A 46 10.95 -11.95 -14.23
C LEU A 46 12.07 -12.59 -13.39
N LYS A 47 12.05 -12.52 -12.06
CA LYS A 47 13.13 -13.06 -11.21
C LYS A 47 12.89 -14.44 -10.59
N LEU A 48 11.87 -15.20 -11.03
CA LEU A 48 11.64 -16.58 -10.56
C LEU A 48 12.53 -17.66 -11.23
N LYS A 49 13.60 -17.30 -11.94
CA LYS A 49 14.52 -18.27 -12.57
C LYS A 49 15.96 -18.18 -12.06
N GLN A 50 16.19 -18.01 -10.76
CA GLN A 50 17.50 -18.38 -10.20
C GLN A 50 17.45 -19.83 -9.75
N LYS A 51 17.82 -20.75 -10.66
CA LYS A 51 18.04 -22.16 -10.32
C LYS A 51 19.08 -22.24 -9.19
N PRO A 52 18.88 -23.10 -8.17
CA PRO A 52 19.84 -23.24 -7.09
C PRO A 52 21.19 -23.65 -7.65
N LYS A 53 22.22 -22.83 -7.37
CA LYS A 53 23.61 -23.12 -7.72
C LYS A 53 24.03 -24.33 -6.88
N ARG A 54 23.89 -25.54 -7.44
CA ARG A 54 24.39 -26.79 -6.81
C ARG A 54 25.86 -26.57 -6.43
N ARG A 55 26.14 -26.51 -5.13
CA ARG A 55 27.51 -26.59 -4.60
C ARG A 55 28.05 -27.97 -5.02
N LYS A 56 29.13 -27.98 -5.79
CA LYS A 56 29.92 -29.20 -5.99
C LYS A 56 30.65 -29.46 -4.67
N LEU A 57 30.33 -30.60 -4.05
CA LEU A 57 31.16 -31.27 -3.05
C LEU A 57 32.12 -32.20 -3.77
#